data_AF-A0A1Y2AHW5-F1
#
_entry.id   AF-A0A1Y2AHW5-F1
#
_cell.length_a   1.000
_cell.length_b   1.000
_cell.length_c   1.000
_cell.angle_alpha   90.00
_cell.angle_beta   90.00
_cell.angle_gamma   90.00
#
_symmetry.space_group_name_H-M   'P 1'
#
loop_
_entity.id
_entity.type
_entity.pdbx_description
1 polymer ?
#
loop_
_entity_poly.entity_id
_entity_poly.type
_entity_poly.pdbx_seq_one_letter_code
_entity_poly.pdbx_strand_id
1 'polypeptide(L)'
;MIILKIKFYYLPVLLILVFYFITEIYSYNIIVGQEETNIEEAAITSNKLIDSEYVYLIFDDDYYKVSKRGQNHFSIYKNLIFQSKNGTILDFQKSDKTTLYLEFGSSPIERKLIFENITFINFDYEKNFNSYLLGFYYLNSLNNFKIEFINCKFKNIKNLMVHTEAICTKLIQSSPQFVFNKCSFMLYYNIIILIH
;
A
#
# COMPACT_ATOMS: atom_id res chain seq x y z
N MET A 1 -40.65 -37.21 17.17
CA MET A 1 -39.19 -37.00 17.20
C MET A 1 -38.71 -36.60 15.81
N ILE A 2 -39.01 -35.35 15.44
CA ILE A 2 -38.64 -34.77 14.14
C ILE A 2 -37.29 -34.07 14.39
N ILE A 3 -36.22 -34.85 14.45
CA ILE A 3 -34.87 -34.32 14.66
C ILE A 3 -34.05 -34.63 13.41
N LEU A 4 -34.01 -33.60 12.55
CA LEU A 4 -32.86 -33.22 11.72
C LEU A 4 -32.20 -34.33 10.89
N LYS A 5 -32.89 -34.79 9.83
CA LYS A 5 -32.20 -35.20 8.59
C LYS A 5 -31.86 -33.96 7.75
N ILE A 6 -31.07 -33.03 8.31
CA ILE A 6 -30.36 -32.09 7.43
C ILE A 6 -29.40 -32.96 6.62
N LYS A 7 -29.70 -33.13 5.34
CA LYS A 7 -28.82 -33.87 4.43
C LYS A 7 -27.43 -33.25 4.53
N PHE A 8 -26.41 -34.06 4.80
CA PHE A 8 -24.99 -33.67 4.90
C PHE A 8 -24.50 -32.79 3.74
N TYR A 9 -25.23 -32.78 2.61
CA TYR A 9 -25.00 -31.93 1.46
C TYR A 9 -25.09 -30.41 1.74
N TYR A 10 -25.88 -29.97 2.73
CA TYR A 10 -26.03 -28.54 3.03
C TYR A 10 -24.92 -27.99 3.95
N LEU A 11 -24.22 -28.85 4.68
CA LEU A 11 -23.12 -28.46 5.57
C LEU A 11 -21.95 -27.78 4.85
N PRO A 12 -21.41 -28.31 3.72
CA PRO A 12 -20.32 -27.63 3.01
C PRO A 12 -20.77 -26.29 2.42
N VAL A 13 -22.03 -26.18 1.95
CA VAL A 13 -22.58 -24.90 1.46
C VAL A 13 -22.67 -23.87 2.59
N LEU A 14 -23.13 -24.29 3.77
CA LEU A 14 -23.16 -23.43 4.97
C LEU A 14 -21.74 -22.98 5.36
N LEU A 15 -20.76 -23.88 5.34
CA LEU A 15 -19.36 -23.55 5.67
C LEU A 15 -18.75 -22.57 4.67
N ILE A 16 -19.04 -22.71 3.37
CA ILE A 16 -18.59 -21.77 2.33
C ILE A 16 -19.21 -20.39 2.57
N LEU A 17 -20.50 -20.32 2.88
CA LEU A 17 -21.18 -19.05 3.19
C LEU A 17 -20.59 -18.41 4.45
N VAL A 18 -20.39 -19.18 5.53
CA VAL A 18 -19.77 -18.69 6.75
C VAL A 18 -18.35 -18.17 6.48
N PHE A 19 -17.55 -18.90 5.70
CA PHE A 19 -16.20 -18.46 5.33
C PHE A 19 -16.24 -17.17 4.51
N TYR A 20 -17.15 -17.06 3.54
CA TYR A 20 -17.38 -15.85 2.75
C TYR A 20 -17.71 -14.64 3.65
N PHE A 21 -18.66 -14.80 4.58
CA PHE A 21 -19.04 -13.74 5.51
C PHE A 21 -17.89 -13.35 6.45
N ILE A 22 -17.13 -14.32 6.96
CA ILE A 22 -15.94 -14.04 7.77
C ILE A 22 -14.95 -13.18 6.98
N THR A 23 -14.66 -13.52 5.72
CA THR A 23 -13.70 -12.74 4.91
C THR A 23 -14.18 -11.32 4.61
N GLU A 24 -15.48 -11.12 4.35
CA GLU A 24 -16.03 -9.76 4.16
C GLU A 24 -15.90 -8.92 5.44
N ILE A 25 -16.14 -9.50 6.62
CA ILE A 25 -16.06 -8.80 7.91
C ILE A 25 -14.66 -8.22 8.19
N TYR A 26 -13.60 -8.83 7.66
CA TYR A 26 -12.22 -8.37 7.89
C TYR A 26 -11.65 -7.48 6.78
N SER A 27 -12.51 -6.97 5.89
CA SER A 27 -12.13 -6.05 4.82
C SER A 27 -12.79 -4.68 4.98
N TYR A 28 -12.05 -3.60 4.73
CA TYR A 28 -12.55 -2.23 4.83
C TYR A 28 -12.20 -1.41 3.60
N ASN A 29 -13.17 -0.65 3.10
CA ASN A 29 -12.99 0.29 2.00
C ASN A 29 -13.03 1.73 2.53
N ILE A 30 -11.97 2.48 2.28
CA ILE A 30 -11.86 3.91 2.58
C ILE A 30 -11.87 4.66 1.25
N ILE A 31 -12.93 5.42 0.99
CA ILE A 31 -13.02 6.28 -0.18
C ILE A 31 -12.20 7.54 0.08
N VAL A 32 -11.20 7.79 -0.75
CA VAL A 32 -10.32 8.97 -0.63
C VAL A 32 -10.93 10.09 -1.47
N GLY A 33 -11.30 11.21 -0.84
CA GLY A 33 -11.76 12.40 -1.57
C GLY A 33 -10.60 13.21 -2.17
N GLN A 34 -10.90 14.22 -2.99
CA GLN A 34 -9.88 14.98 -3.74
C GLN A 34 -9.13 16.07 -2.96
N GLU A 35 -9.64 16.52 -1.82
CA GLU A 35 -8.98 17.54 -0.99
C GLU A 35 -7.57 17.10 -0.60
N GLU A 36 -6.65 18.06 -0.51
CA GLU A 36 -5.23 17.79 -0.28
C GLU A 36 -4.97 16.99 1.02
N THR A 37 -5.82 17.15 2.04
CA THR A 37 -5.71 16.47 3.33
C THR A 37 -6.23 15.03 3.31
N ASN A 38 -6.98 14.63 2.28
CA ASN A 38 -7.71 13.36 2.32
C ASN A 38 -6.81 12.13 2.31
N ILE A 39 -5.61 12.19 1.72
CA ILE A 39 -4.64 11.10 1.80
C ILE A 39 -4.12 10.95 3.24
N GLU A 40 -3.91 12.06 3.96
CA GLU A 40 -3.53 12.04 5.38
C GLU A 40 -4.67 11.51 6.26
N GLU A 41 -5.90 11.94 5.99
CA GLU A 41 -7.09 11.44 6.69
C GLU A 41 -7.32 9.94 6.43
N ALA A 42 -7.08 9.49 5.20
CA ALA A 42 -7.10 8.07 4.84
C ALA A 42 -6.00 7.29 5.58
N ALA A 43 -4.80 7.87 5.74
CA ALA A 43 -3.73 7.28 6.54
C ALA A 43 -4.13 7.14 8.00
N ILE A 44 -4.64 8.21 8.62
CA ILE A 44 -5.11 8.22 10.01
C ILE A 44 -6.22 7.17 10.21
N THR A 45 -7.16 7.07 9.27
CA THR A 45 -8.26 6.12 9.34
C THR A 45 -7.75 4.68 9.17
N SER A 46 -6.90 4.44 8.17
CA SER A 46 -6.26 3.13 7.93
C SER A 46 -5.46 2.65 9.14
N ASN A 47 -4.76 3.55 9.83
CA ASN A 47 -3.93 3.21 10.99
C ASN A 47 -4.75 2.79 12.22
N LYS A 48 -6.04 3.15 12.29
CA LYS A 48 -6.95 2.68 13.35
C LYS A 48 -7.50 1.27 13.09
N LEU A 49 -7.40 0.78 11.85
CA LEU A 49 -7.92 -0.51 11.41
C LEU A 49 -6.84 -1.62 11.50
N ILE A 50 -6.25 -1.77 12.69
CA ILE A 50 -5.12 -2.69 12.93
C ILE A 50 -5.56 -4.15 12.86
N ASP A 51 -6.77 -4.46 13.32
CA ASP A 51 -7.33 -5.82 13.39
C ASP A 51 -7.94 -6.30 12.06
N SER A 52 -7.96 -5.44 11.04
CA SER A 52 -8.46 -5.79 9.71
C SER A 52 -7.44 -6.65 8.96
N GLU A 53 -7.92 -7.57 8.11
CA GLU A 53 -7.03 -8.33 7.22
C GLU A 53 -6.67 -7.52 5.98
N TYR A 54 -7.66 -6.81 5.41
CA TYR A 54 -7.51 -5.96 4.22
C TYR A 54 -8.08 -4.57 4.45
N VAL A 55 -7.34 -3.55 4.00
CA VAL A 55 -7.82 -2.18 3.89
C VAL A 55 -7.54 -1.67 2.48
N TYR A 56 -8.60 -1.26 1.79
CA TYR A 56 -8.56 -0.70 0.45
C TYR A 56 -8.76 0.82 0.53
N LEU A 57 -7.80 1.57 0.00
CA LEU A 57 -7.93 2.99 -0.26
C LEU A 57 -8.40 3.16 -1.70
N ILE A 58 -9.64 3.61 -1.86
CA ILE A 58 -10.32 3.73 -3.15
C ILE A 58 -10.15 5.15 -3.67
N PHE A 59 -9.51 5.27 -4.83
CA PHE A 59 -9.33 6.52 -5.56
C PHE A 59 -10.24 6.52 -6.80
N ASP A 60 -11.43 7.08 -6.64
CA ASP A 60 -12.47 7.12 -7.69
C ASP A 60 -12.27 8.25 -8.70
N ASP A 61 -11.45 9.24 -8.35
CA ASP A 61 -11.16 10.39 -9.20
C ASP A 61 -9.83 10.26 -9.96
N ASP A 62 -9.66 11.08 -10.99
CA ASP A 62 -8.49 10.99 -11.87
C ASP A 62 -7.23 11.65 -11.28
N TYR A 63 -7.36 12.50 -10.26
CA TYR A 63 -6.28 13.34 -9.77
C TYR A 63 -6.40 13.71 -8.29
N TYR A 64 -5.32 13.49 -7.54
CA TYR A 64 -5.19 13.81 -6.12
C TYR A 64 -3.88 14.51 -5.84
N LYS A 65 -3.94 15.49 -4.96
CA LYS A 65 -2.76 16.16 -4.40
C LYS A 65 -2.36 15.46 -3.12
N VAL A 66 -1.10 15.06 -3.03
CA VAL A 66 -0.54 14.55 -1.77
C VAL A 66 -0.23 15.74 -0.86
N SER A 67 -0.62 15.65 0.42
CA SER A 67 -0.50 16.77 1.35
C SER A 67 0.94 17.17 1.61
N LYS A 68 1.21 18.48 1.61
CA LYS A 68 2.51 19.06 2.02
C LYS A 68 2.67 19.22 3.53
N ARG A 69 1.73 18.73 4.36
CA ARG A 69 1.87 18.82 5.83
C ARG A 69 2.86 17.81 6.39
N GLY A 70 3.24 16.79 5.62
CA GLY A 70 4.21 15.77 6.04
C GLY A 70 3.61 14.68 6.93
N GLN A 71 2.29 14.50 6.91
CA GLN A 71 1.60 13.50 7.75
C GLN A 71 1.08 12.31 6.94
N ASN A 72 1.63 12.08 5.74
CA ASN A 72 1.27 10.95 4.87
C ASN A 72 1.90 9.63 5.37
N HIS A 73 1.60 9.24 6.61
CA HIS A 73 2.22 8.11 7.30
C HIS A 73 1.23 6.95 7.51
N PHE A 74 1.52 5.80 6.92
CA PHE A 74 0.71 4.59 7.02
C PHE A 74 1.46 3.52 7.82
N SER A 75 0.85 3.06 8.90
CA SER A 75 1.29 1.89 9.65
C SER A 75 0.62 0.63 9.10
N ILE A 76 1.44 -0.32 8.66
CA ILE A 76 1.03 -1.50 7.90
C ILE A 76 1.09 -2.73 8.81
N TYR A 77 0.00 -2.97 9.53
CA TYR A 77 -0.26 -4.19 10.32
C TYR A 77 -1.17 -5.20 9.59
N LYS A 78 -1.67 -4.79 8.41
CA LYS A 78 -2.67 -5.45 7.56
C LYS A 78 -2.23 -5.42 6.10
N ASN A 79 -2.96 -6.09 5.22
CA ASN A 79 -2.80 -5.85 3.79
C ASN A 79 -3.41 -4.49 3.44
N LEU A 80 -2.62 -3.61 2.82
CA LEU A 80 -3.04 -2.26 2.45
C LEU A 80 -2.97 -2.11 0.93
N ILE A 81 -4.06 -1.69 0.32
CA ILE A 81 -4.20 -1.61 -1.14
C ILE A 81 -4.63 -0.20 -1.53
N PHE A 82 -3.80 0.50 -2.29
CA PHE A 82 -4.12 1.76 -2.95
C PHE A 82 -4.61 1.42 -4.36
N GLN A 83 -5.89 1.63 -4.64
CA GLN A 83 -6.46 1.21 -5.92
C GLN A 83 -7.32 2.28 -6.58
N SER A 84 -7.19 2.37 -7.90
CA SER A 84 -8.12 3.10 -8.76
C SER A 84 -8.63 2.20 -9.88
N LYS A 85 -9.93 2.26 -10.16
CA LYS A 85 -10.52 1.44 -11.23
C LYS A 85 -10.18 2.00 -12.63
N ASN A 86 -10.23 3.32 -12.78
CA ASN A 86 -10.00 4.01 -14.05
C ASN A 86 -8.57 4.55 -14.18
N GLY A 87 -7.77 4.36 -13.13
CA GLY A 87 -6.46 4.95 -12.97
C GLY A 87 -6.56 6.34 -12.37
N THR A 88 -5.57 6.70 -11.55
CA THR A 88 -5.53 8.01 -10.91
C THR A 88 -4.12 8.56 -10.88
N ILE A 89 -4.00 9.86 -10.65
CA ILE A 89 -2.74 10.57 -10.49
C ILE A 89 -2.57 10.99 -9.03
N LEU A 90 -1.47 10.58 -8.42
CA LEU A 90 -0.98 11.17 -7.17
C LEU A 90 0.12 12.18 -7.49
N ASP A 91 -0.20 13.46 -7.32
CA ASP A 91 0.72 14.57 -7.53
C ASP A 91 1.43 14.94 -6.24
N PHE A 92 2.75 14.80 -6.23
CA PHE A 92 3.64 15.09 -5.11
C PHE A 92 4.12 16.56 -5.10
N GLN A 93 3.62 17.37 -6.03
CA GLN A 93 3.66 18.83 -5.98
C GLN A 93 5.08 19.41 -5.76
N LYS A 94 6.12 18.70 -6.21
CA LYS A 94 7.53 19.07 -6.11
C LYS A 94 7.99 19.39 -4.69
N SER A 95 7.56 18.58 -3.72
CA SER A 95 7.93 18.76 -2.31
C SER A 95 8.38 17.44 -1.68
N ASP A 96 9.40 17.49 -0.85
CA ASP A 96 9.78 16.37 0.02
C ASP A 96 8.73 16.05 1.11
N LYS A 97 7.94 17.04 1.52
CA LYS A 97 6.86 16.85 2.52
C LYS A 97 5.71 15.96 2.04
N THR A 98 5.59 15.71 0.74
CA THR A 98 4.55 14.82 0.19
C THR A 98 4.99 13.36 0.14
N THR A 99 6.15 13.03 0.70
CA THR A 99 6.61 11.63 0.82
C THR A 99 5.55 10.77 1.50
N LEU A 100 5.30 9.57 0.96
CA LEU A 100 4.50 8.57 1.65
C LEU A 100 5.42 7.73 2.55
N TYR A 101 5.20 7.81 3.86
CA TYR A 101 5.91 7.00 4.85
C TYR A 101 5.10 5.74 5.11
N LEU A 102 5.73 4.58 4.94
CA LEU A 102 5.09 3.27 4.94
C LEU A 102 5.84 2.39 5.95
N GLU A 103 5.32 2.33 7.16
CA GLU A 103 5.94 1.65 8.29
C GLU A 103 5.31 0.27 8.49
N PHE A 104 6.07 -0.79 8.25
CA PHE A 104 5.64 -2.16 8.49
C PHE A 104 5.76 -2.54 9.96
N GLY A 105 4.61 -2.88 10.54
CA GLY A 105 4.51 -3.40 11.89
C GLY A 105 5.07 -4.82 12.01
N SER A 106 5.35 -5.23 13.25
CA SER A 106 5.81 -6.60 13.49
C SER A 106 4.67 -7.61 13.27
N SER A 107 4.85 -8.54 12.34
CA SER A 107 3.89 -9.61 12.09
C SER A 107 4.58 -10.94 11.73
N PRO A 108 4.10 -12.08 12.25
CA PRO A 108 4.58 -13.39 11.81
C PRO A 108 4.04 -13.77 10.42
N ILE A 109 3.00 -13.07 9.94
CA ILE A 109 2.35 -13.31 8.66
C ILE A 109 2.88 -12.32 7.63
N GLU A 110 3.08 -12.76 6.38
CA GLU A 110 3.45 -11.86 5.28
C GLU A 110 2.36 -10.79 5.08
N ARG A 111 2.76 -9.51 5.06
CA ARG A 111 1.86 -8.38 4.77
C ARG A 111 2.12 -7.80 3.40
N LYS A 112 1.04 -7.51 2.68
CA LYS A 112 1.10 -6.93 1.33
C LYS A 112 0.76 -5.45 1.36
N LEU A 113 1.56 -4.67 0.67
CA LEU A 113 1.23 -3.31 0.26
C LEU A 113 1.12 -3.30 -1.27
N ILE A 114 -0.03 -2.90 -1.79
CA ILE A 114 -0.29 -2.92 -3.23
C ILE A 114 -0.66 -1.52 -3.71
N PHE A 115 -0.06 -1.07 -4.79
CA PHE A 115 -0.51 0.09 -5.56
C PHE A 115 -0.99 -0.41 -6.92
N GLU A 116 -2.25 -0.14 -7.26
CA GLU A 116 -2.88 -0.62 -8.49
C GLU A 116 -3.48 0.54 -9.30
N ASN A 117 -3.07 0.63 -10.57
CA ASN A 117 -3.47 1.67 -11.53
C ASN A 117 -3.15 3.11 -11.07
N ILE A 118 -2.07 3.29 -10.31
CA ILE A 118 -1.68 4.62 -9.79
C ILE A 118 -0.57 5.24 -10.64
N THR A 119 -0.71 6.51 -10.99
CA THR A 119 0.32 7.33 -11.63
C THR A 119 0.93 8.30 -10.63
N PHE A 120 2.20 8.13 -10.29
CA PHE A 120 2.96 9.00 -9.39
C PHE A 120 3.67 10.08 -10.20
N ILE A 121 3.44 11.36 -9.85
CA ILE A 121 4.03 12.48 -10.60
C ILE A 121 4.66 13.55 -9.71
N ASN A 122 5.58 14.30 -10.33
CA ASN A 122 6.11 15.57 -9.82
C ASN A 122 6.80 15.46 -8.46
N PHE A 123 7.57 14.39 -8.23
CA PHE A 123 8.48 14.31 -7.10
C PHE A 123 9.87 14.81 -7.51
N ASP A 124 10.04 16.12 -7.39
CA ASP A 124 11.22 16.88 -7.79
C ASP A 124 11.54 17.87 -6.68
N TYR A 125 12.50 17.52 -5.83
CA TYR A 125 12.92 18.39 -4.75
C TYR A 125 14.43 18.64 -4.83
N GLU A 126 14.79 19.66 -5.61
CA GLU A 126 16.18 20.01 -5.94
C GLU A 126 17.04 20.38 -4.73
N LYS A 127 16.43 20.70 -3.58
CA LYS A 127 17.15 21.11 -2.37
C LYS A 127 17.68 19.94 -1.52
N ASN A 128 17.16 18.74 -1.68
CA ASN A 128 17.57 17.57 -0.89
C ASN A 128 17.60 16.31 -1.75
N PHE A 129 18.79 15.93 -2.23
CA PHE A 129 18.99 14.74 -3.06
C PHE A 129 18.66 13.42 -2.33
N ASN A 130 18.57 13.43 -1.01
CA ASN A 130 18.21 12.26 -0.21
C ASN A 130 16.70 12.13 0.04
N SER A 131 15.87 13.02 -0.50
CA SER A 131 14.41 12.87 -0.41
C SER A 131 13.94 11.70 -1.28
N TYR A 132 12.92 10.99 -0.83
CA TYR A 132 12.35 9.84 -1.53
C TYR A 132 10.84 9.94 -1.65
N LEU A 133 10.28 9.47 -2.76
CA LEU A 133 8.84 9.47 -3.02
C LEU A 133 8.10 8.55 -2.02
N LEU A 134 8.64 7.35 -1.84
CA LEU A 134 8.12 6.30 -0.96
C LEU A 134 9.21 5.87 0.03
N GLY A 135 8.95 6.02 1.32
CA GLY A 135 9.83 5.59 2.40
C GLY A 135 9.28 4.35 3.08
N PHE A 136 10.03 3.25 3.05
CA PHE A 136 9.65 1.99 3.68
C PHE A 136 10.49 1.75 4.94
N TYR A 137 9.80 1.66 6.07
CA TYR A 137 10.38 1.46 7.39
C TYR A 137 9.92 0.14 7.98
N TYR A 138 10.79 -0.51 8.74
CA TYR A 138 10.51 -1.83 9.32
C TYR A 138 10.79 -1.81 10.81
N LEU A 139 9.79 -2.16 11.62
CA LEU A 139 9.96 -2.25 13.06
C LEU A 139 10.62 -3.57 13.50
N ASN A 140 10.76 -4.55 12.60
CA ASN A 140 11.38 -5.84 12.90
C ASN A 140 12.26 -6.35 11.77
N SER A 141 13.10 -7.33 12.11
CA SER A 141 14.01 -7.99 11.18
C SER A 141 13.41 -9.15 10.41
N LEU A 142 12.13 -9.49 10.64
CA LEU A 142 11.52 -10.69 10.06
C LEU A 142 11.33 -10.57 8.55
N ASN A 143 11.30 -9.34 8.01
CA ASN A 143 11.26 -9.08 6.57
C ASN A 143 10.09 -9.77 5.83
N ASN A 144 9.00 -10.06 6.55
CA ASN A 144 7.80 -10.73 6.05
C ASN A 144 6.84 -9.72 5.42
N PHE A 145 7.27 -9.06 4.34
CA PHE A 145 6.45 -8.11 3.61
C PHE A 145 6.62 -8.26 2.11
N LYS A 146 5.61 -7.81 1.38
CA LYS A 146 5.63 -7.73 -0.07
C LYS A 146 5.00 -6.43 -0.53
N ILE A 147 5.68 -5.73 -1.43
CA ILE A 147 5.27 -4.46 -2.01
C ILE A 147 5.09 -4.69 -3.50
N GLU A 148 3.89 -4.43 -4.00
CA GLU A 148 3.52 -4.66 -5.39
C GLU A 148 3.02 -3.37 -6.05
N PHE A 149 3.55 -3.08 -7.23
CA PHE A 149 3.08 -2.02 -8.11
C PHE A 149 2.51 -2.67 -9.36
N ILE A 150 1.20 -2.47 -9.59
CA ILE A 150 0.44 -3.12 -10.66
C ILE A 150 -0.11 -2.04 -11.58
N ASN A 151 0.33 -2.05 -12.85
CA ASN A 151 -0.06 -1.05 -13.85
C ASN A 151 0.19 0.40 -13.40
N CYS A 152 1.29 0.64 -12.68
CA CYS A 152 1.65 1.96 -12.20
C CYS A 152 2.49 2.74 -13.21
N LYS A 153 2.48 4.07 -13.08
CA LYS A 153 3.34 4.95 -13.88
C LYS A 153 4.08 5.90 -12.97
N PHE A 154 5.37 6.09 -13.22
CA PHE A 154 6.21 7.05 -12.50
C PHE A 154 6.70 8.09 -13.50
N LYS A 155 6.33 9.36 -13.29
CA LYS A 155 6.64 10.44 -14.25
C LYS A 155 7.22 11.66 -13.54
N ASN A 156 8.30 12.22 -14.09
CA ASN A 156 8.97 13.40 -13.54
C ASN A 156 9.41 13.18 -12.08
N ILE A 157 10.13 12.06 -11.86
CA ILE A 157 10.69 11.71 -10.56
C ILE A 157 12.20 11.98 -10.62
N LYS A 158 12.64 13.11 -10.05
CA LYS A 158 14.05 13.53 -10.11
C LYS A 158 14.89 13.00 -8.95
N ASN A 159 14.25 12.80 -7.80
CA ASN A 159 14.89 12.28 -6.59
C ASN A 159 14.68 10.77 -6.46
N LEU A 160 14.93 10.19 -5.28
CA LEU A 160 14.78 8.76 -5.04
C LEU A 160 13.30 8.36 -5.15
N MET A 161 13.01 7.27 -5.86
CA MET A 161 11.65 6.74 -5.95
C MET A 161 11.28 5.93 -4.70
N VAL A 162 12.24 5.14 -4.20
CA VAL A 162 12.03 4.21 -3.10
C VAL A 162 13.24 4.30 -2.18
N HIS A 163 12.97 4.50 -0.90
CA HIS A 163 13.95 4.35 0.17
C HIS A 163 13.50 3.24 1.11
N THR A 164 14.42 2.35 1.48
CA THR A 164 14.13 1.19 2.32
C THR A 164 15.27 0.99 3.31
N GLU A 165 14.94 1.01 4.60
CA GLU A 165 15.90 0.68 5.68
C GLU A 165 15.77 -0.80 6.03
N ALA A 166 15.96 -1.68 5.05
CA ALA A 166 15.78 -3.11 5.25
C ALA A 166 17.02 -3.75 5.87
N ILE A 167 16.94 -4.11 7.15
CA ILE A 167 17.93 -4.98 7.79
C ILE A 167 17.73 -6.40 7.25
N CYS A 168 18.42 -6.76 6.17
CA CYS A 168 18.44 -8.11 5.61
C CYS A 168 19.07 -9.11 6.59
N THR A 169 18.26 -9.73 7.45
CA THR A 169 18.75 -10.76 8.39
C THR A 169 18.76 -12.17 7.81
N LYS A 170 18.05 -12.41 6.70
CA LYS A 170 18.03 -13.71 6.01
C LYS A 170 18.86 -13.66 4.73
N LEU A 171 19.83 -14.57 4.64
CA LEU A 171 20.73 -14.73 3.48
C LEU A 171 20.02 -15.21 2.20
N ILE A 172 18.83 -15.80 2.32
CA ILE A 172 18.06 -16.36 1.20
C ILE A 172 16.59 -15.95 1.34
N GLN A 173 16.07 -15.26 0.34
CA GLN A 173 14.64 -14.98 0.19
C GLN A 173 14.07 -15.87 -0.93
N SER A 174 12.93 -16.51 -0.68
CA SER A 174 12.24 -17.36 -1.65
C SER A 174 11.38 -16.58 -2.67
N SER A 175 11.06 -15.33 -2.36
CA SER A 175 10.22 -14.44 -3.17
C SER A 175 10.74 -13.01 -3.14
N PRO A 176 10.57 -12.23 -4.23
CA PRO A 176 10.95 -10.83 -4.26
C PRO A 176 10.02 -10.00 -3.36
N GLN A 177 10.61 -9.12 -2.54
CA GLN A 177 9.86 -8.20 -1.68
C GLN A 177 9.26 -7.02 -2.43
N PHE A 178 9.86 -6.62 -3.56
CA PHE A 178 9.36 -5.56 -4.42
C PHE A 178 9.04 -6.15 -5.81
N VAL A 179 7.82 -5.94 -6.27
CA VAL A 179 7.35 -6.42 -7.58
C VAL A 179 6.78 -5.26 -8.37
N PHE A 180 7.30 -5.03 -9.57
CA PHE A 180 6.78 -4.05 -10.52
C PHE A 180 6.19 -4.78 -11.73
N ASN A 181 4.86 -4.82 -11.82
CA ASN A 181 4.12 -5.53 -12.87
C ASN A 181 3.44 -4.52 -13.80
N LYS A 182 3.76 -4.57 -15.10
CA LYS A 182 3.24 -3.63 -16.13
C LYS A 182 3.43 -2.15 -15.75
N CYS A 183 4.51 -1.83 -15.04
CA CYS A 183 4.82 -0.46 -14.66
C CYS A 183 5.62 0.27 -15.75
N SER A 184 5.46 1.59 -15.83
CA SER A 184 6.25 2.44 -16.72
C SER A 184 6.97 3.54 -15.95
N PHE A 185 8.20 3.85 -16.36
CA PHE A 185 9.06 4.84 -15.73
C PHE A 185 9.50 5.85 -16.79
N MET A 186 9.07 7.10 -16.67
CA MET A 186 9.27 8.15 -17.66
C MET A 186 9.94 9.38 -17.04
N LEU A 187 11.06 9.83 -17.61
CA LEU A 187 11.82 11.00 -17.14
C LEU A 187 12.22 10.87 -15.66
N TYR A 188 13.00 9.84 -15.36
CA TYR A 188 13.63 9.64 -14.06
C TYR A 188 15.14 9.85 -14.16
N TYR A 189 15.72 10.48 -13.14
CA TYR A 189 17.17 10.71 -13.09
C TYR A 189 17.88 9.65 -12.25
N ASN A 190 17.22 9.10 -11.23
CA ASN A 190 17.79 8.10 -10.33
C ASN A 190 16.73 7.04 -9.97
N ILE A 191 16.80 5.83 -10.56
CA ILE A 191 16.19 4.64 -9.94
C ILE A 191 17.23 4.11 -8.97
N ILE A 192 17.27 4.69 -7.78
CA ILE A 192 18.15 4.18 -6.72
C ILE A 192 17.24 3.68 -5.61
N ILE A 193 17.24 2.37 -5.43
CA ILE A 193 16.83 1.72 -4.19
C ILE A 193 18.07 1.82 -3.30
N LEU A 194 18.06 2.75 -2.35
CA LEU A 194 19.06 2.77 -1.29
C LEU A 194 18.58 1.79 -0.21
N ILE A 195 19.27 0.67 -0.12
CA ILE A 195 19.15 -0.30 0.96
C ILE A 195 20.28 0.02 1.94
N HIS A 196 19.94 0.45 3.16
CA HIS A 196 20.88 0.54 4.27
C HIS A 196 20.74 -0.66 5.18
#